data_AF-A0A1V5UQB2-F1
#
_entry.id   AF-A0A1V5UQB2-F1
#
_cell.length_a   1.000
_cell.length_b   1.000
_cell.length_c   1.000
_cell.angle_alpha   90.00
_cell.angle_beta   90.00
_cell.angle_gamma   90.00
#
_symmetry.space_group_name_H-M   'P 1'
#
loop_
_entity.id
_entity.type
_entity.pdbx_description
1 polymer ?
#
loop_
_entity_poly.entity_id
_entity_poly.type
_entity_poly.pdbx_seq_one_letter_code
_entity_poly.pdbx_strand_id
1 'polypeptide(L)'
;MLFKGFERYKNKLALFFVCLFAVSLLAASAAWARELRLGAYKYLSDSDMKKLLQPFVAFLSKSLNVPVKLYITSTYSELSQRFISGELDMAITPPYAYVKLAAKIKLKLLASMKLEGNYYYNGVIAARKDSGINALADFKGKKFAYVSPDSASGYLYPRILFRKSSLDPDSLFAAAEFTGSHFDSVKALINGSVDGIAVFKDSINFAKLQGLDVSGLKLVSQTENIPHEAFVAQYNMNDDFAQKIRKALTEFKYDPKDLSSMTLSNKNVFKMEGWVAGDDSLYNPVREAQKIFPDPASESQAQDNSTITIGFYPRSDVDSTLQSFQPLIEYLKKETGLNYKLAFSPNYLDVGNQLLEGNYKLSILTPVALVMTENKSNIPLLPLLQRTIAGKTTYSGVIVCKNDPKINKLEDLKGGVFAFTEPDSISGRLYPLGIFKKNNIQLKSFFKKTYYAGCPKSALSDVIAGRADACACTEHELDTLVTDAKVRQSLKILYSTPPIPSEYWTVLDTLDQGLKDKIKNALTRLNSNKELKEKILGAIFYDGFSQPSNDGVEDLKEMLKKIM
;
A
#
# COMPACT_ATOMS: atom_id res chain seq x y z
N MET A 1 -57.36 -39.85 31.56
CA MET A 1 -56.91 -40.21 30.19
C MET A 1 -56.34 -38.95 29.52
N LEU A 2 -55.19 -38.44 29.99
CA LEU A 2 -54.69 -37.10 29.61
C LEU A 2 -53.16 -36.98 29.68
N PHE A 3 -52.38 -38.00 29.34
CA PHE A 3 -50.90 -37.87 29.29
C PHE A 3 -50.27 -38.85 28.28
N LYS A 4 -50.53 -38.68 26.96
CA LYS A 4 -49.75 -39.36 25.91
C LYS A 4 -49.45 -38.51 24.65
N GLY A 5 -49.74 -37.20 24.67
CA GLY A 5 -49.58 -36.33 23.50
C GLY A 5 -48.28 -35.51 23.41
N PHE A 6 -47.53 -35.36 24.51
CA PHE A 6 -46.46 -34.35 24.58
C PHE A 6 -45.05 -34.85 24.20
N GLU A 7 -44.81 -36.16 24.18
CA GLU A 7 -43.52 -36.76 23.82
C GLU A 7 -43.22 -36.72 22.31
N ARG A 8 -44.27 -36.83 21.47
CA ARG A 8 -44.11 -36.95 20.01
C ARG A 8 -43.75 -35.64 19.30
N TYR A 9 -43.92 -34.50 19.97
CA TYR A 9 -43.57 -33.17 19.45
C TYR A 9 -42.19 -32.69 19.89
N LYS A 10 -41.64 -33.17 21.02
CA LYS A 10 -40.30 -32.81 21.48
C LYS A 10 -39.21 -33.28 20.52
N ASN A 11 -39.34 -34.49 19.98
CA ASN A 11 -38.33 -35.05 19.06
C ASN A 11 -38.37 -34.41 17.67
N LYS A 12 -39.54 -33.94 17.19
CA LYS A 12 -39.65 -33.19 15.92
C LYS A 12 -39.19 -31.74 16.05
N LEU A 13 -39.46 -31.07 17.18
CA LEU A 13 -38.92 -29.73 17.45
C LEU A 13 -37.40 -29.76 17.64
N ALA A 14 -36.86 -30.75 18.35
CA ALA A 14 -35.42 -30.91 18.54
C ALA A 14 -34.70 -31.19 17.20
N LEU A 15 -35.25 -32.01 16.31
CA LEU A 15 -34.68 -32.25 14.98
C LEU A 15 -34.74 -31.01 14.08
N PHE A 16 -35.81 -30.21 14.17
CA PHE A 16 -35.95 -28.95 13.43
C PHE A 16 -35.00 -27.87 13.94
N PHE A 17 -34.78 -27.78 15.26
CA PHE A 17 -33.80 -26.87 15.87
C PHE A 17 -32.36 -27.31 15.59
N VAL A 18 -32.04 -28.61 15.58
CA VAL A 18 -30.71 -29.12 15.22
C VAL A 18 -30.40 -28.88 13.73
N CYS A 19 -31.39 -29.01 12.83
CA CYS A 19 -31.23 -28.64 11.42
C CYS A 19 -31.11 -27.12 11.22
N LEU A 20 -31.85 -26.28 11.96
CA LEU A 20 -31.69 -24.81 11.92
C LEU A 20 -30.36 -24.35 12.53
N PHE A 21 -29.84 -25.04 13.55
CA PHE A 21 -28.51 -24.78 14.12
C PHE A 21 -27.38 -25.24 13.19
N ALA A 22 -27.54 -26.37 12.50
CA ALA A 22 -26.56 -26.83 11.52
C ALA A 22 -26.53 -25.93 10.26
N VAL A 23 -27.69 -25.44 9.81
CA VAL A 23 -27.78 -24.48 8.70
C VAL A 23 -27.28 -23.09 9.12
N SER A 24 -27.49 -22.67 10.37
CA SER A 24 -26.93 -21.40 10.88
C SER A 24 -25.43 -21.47 11.18
N LEU A 25 -24.88 -22.63 11.56
CA LEU A 25 -23.42 -22.84 11.67
C LEU A 25 -22.73 -22.93 10.31
N LEU A 26 -23.37 -23.50 9.30
CA LEU A 26 -22.88 -23.45 7.91
C LEU A 26 -22.97 -22.03 7.34
N ALA A 27 -24.03 -21.26 7.64
CA ALA A 27 -24.13 -19.85 7.26
C ALA A 27 -23.19 -18.93 8.06
N ALA A 28 -22.83 -19.29 9.30
CA ALA A 28 -21.87 -18.55 10.12
C ALA A 28 -20.41 -18.73 9.66
N SER A 29 -20.09 -19.81 8.94
CA SER A 29 -18.78 -19.94 8.25
C SER A 29 -18.66 -19.10 6.97
N ALA A 30 -19.76 -18.56 6.45
CA ALA A 30 -19.76 -17.52 5.43
C ALA A 30 -19.65 -16.11 6.05
N ALA A 31 -19.04 -16.02 7.23
CA ALA A 31 -18.56 -14.78 7.83
C ALA A 31 -17.57 -14.10 6.88
N TRP A 32 -18.11 -13.27 5.98
CA TRP A 32 -17.50 -12.10 5.35
C TRP A 32 -15.99 -12.29 5.10
N ALA A 33 -15.64 -13.23 4.21
CA ALA A 33 -14.29 -13.27 3.70
C ALA A 33 -14.04 -11.94 2.96
N ARG A 34 -13.22 -11.08 3.56
CA ARG A 34 -12.80 -9.80 2.98
C ARG A 34 -12.26 -10.07 1.58
N GLU A 35 -12.78 -9.35 0.59
CA GLU A 35 -12.27 -9.37 -0.79
C GLU A 35 -10.75 -9.15 -0.80
N LEU A 36 -10.00 -10.04 -1.45
CA LEU A 36 -8.57 -9.90 -1.64
C LEU A 36 -8.28 -8.99 -2.83
N ARG A 37 -7.42 -8.01 -2.64
CA ARG A 37 -7.01 -7.05 -3.67
C ARG A 37 -5.67 -7.47 -4.24
N LEU A 38 -5.67 -7.92 -5.49
CA LEU A 38 -4.49 -8.32 -6.24
C LEU A 38 -4.06 -7.18 -7.17
N GLY A 39 -2.86 -6.64 -6.96
CA GLY A 39 -2.23 -5.70 -7.88
C GLY A 39 -1.46 -6.39 -9.00
N ALA A 40 -1.54 -5.82 -10.20
CA ALA A 40 -0.66 -6.14 -11.32
C ALA A 40 -0.29 -4.86 -12.06
N TYR A 41 0.84 -4.87 -12.77
CA TYR A 41 1.28 -3.74 -13.58
C TYR A 41 0.97 -3.95 -15.06
N LYS A 42 0.93 -2.85 -15.79
CA LYS A 42 0.64 -2.84 -17.21
C LYS A 42 1.88 -3.13 -18.06
N TYR A 43 1.85 -4.21 -18.83
CA TYR A 43 2.81 -4.47 -19.92
C TYR A 43 2.13 -4.79 -21.27
N LEU A 44 0.79 -4.88 -21.29
CA LEU A 44 -0.09 -4.94 -22.47
C LEU A 44 -1.15 -3.82 -22.38
N SER A 45 -2.08 -3.74 -23.34
CA SER A 45 -3.26 -2.87 -23.21
C SER A 45 -4.13 -3.27 -22.01
N ASP A 46 -4.95 -2.35 -21.45
CA ASP A 46 -5.79 -2.67 -20.29
C ASP A 46 -6.79 -3.79 -20.59
N SER A 47 -7.32 -3.82 -21.82
CA SER A 47 -8.21 -4.87 -22.30
C SER A 47 -7.51 -6.23 -22.30
N ASP A 48 -6.27 -6.27 -22.81
CA ASP A 48 -5.53 -7.52 -22.92
C ASP A 48 -4.99 -8.00 -21.56
N MET A 49 -4.53 -7.08 -20.70
CA MET A 49 -4.16 -7.39 -19.32
C MET A 49 -5.35 -8.00 -18.57
N LYS A 50 -6.55 -7.43 -18.72
CA LYS A 50 -7.74 -7.96 -18.07
C LYS A 50 -8.12 -9.34 -18.61
N LYS A 51 -8.09 -9.55 -19.92
CA LYS A 51 -8.33 -10.87 -20.54
C LYS A 51 -7.32 -11.91 -20.07
N LEU A 52 -6.04 -11.52 -19.98
CA LEU A 52 -4.97 -12.40 -19.53
C LEU A 52 -5.15 -12.83 -18.08
N LEU A 53 -5.43 -11.88 -17.18
CA LEU A 53 -5.45 -12.14 -15.73
C LEU A 53 -6.82 -12.58 -15.19
N GLN A 54 -7.93 -12.35 -15.91
CA GLN A 54 -9.26 -12.75 -15.42
C GLN A 54 -9.41 -14.25 -15.14
N PRO A 55 -9.00 -15.17 -16.04
CA PRO A 55 -9.07 -16.61 -15.76
C PRO A 55 -8.29 -17.00 -14.52
N PHE A 56 -7.10 -16.43 -14.34
CA PHE A 56 -6.27 -16.61 -13.17
C PHE A 56 -6.93 -16.08 -11.88
N VAL A 57 -7.50 -14.89 -11.93
CA VAL A 57 -8.23 -14.28 -10.80
C VAL A 57 -9.48 -15.10 -10.42
N ALA A 58 -10.22 -15.58 -11.42
CA ALA A 58 -11.38 -16.43 -11.21
C ALA A 58 -11.00 -17.77 -10.57
N PHE A 59 -9.90 -18.37 -11.04
CA PHE A 59 -9.33 -19.58 -10.43
C PHE A 59 -8.91 -19.34 -8.97
N LEU A 60 -8.12 -18.28 -8.69
CA LEU A 60 -7.71 -17.96 -7.33
C LEU A 60 -8.92 -17.75 -6.42
N SER A 61 -9.93 -17.01 -6.89
CA SER A 61 -11.14 -16.76 -6.12
C SER A 61 -11.88 -18.06 -5.77
N LYS A 62 -12.01 -18.97 -6.73
CA LYS A 62 -12.62 -20.28 -6.54
C LYS A 62 -11.82 -21.17 -5.59
N SER A 63 -10.50 -21.24 -5.78
CA SER A 63 -9.60 -22.09 -4.99
C SER A 63 -9.48 -21.64 -3.54
N LEU A 64 -9.59 -20.34 -3.29
CA LEU A 64 -9.50 -19.76 -1.94
C LEU A 64 -10.86 -19.65 -1.24
N ASN A 65 -11.97 -19.78 -1.99
CA ASN A 65 -13.32 -19.48 -1.52
C ASN A 65 -13.46 -18.05 -0.96
N VAL A 66 -12.77 -17.09 -1.59
CA VAL A 66 -12.78 -15.66 -1.26
C VAL A 66 -12.83 -14.84 -2.55
N PRO A 67 -13.62 -13.75 -2.65
CA PRO A 67 -13.56 -12.85 -3.80
C PRO A 67 -12.15 -12.30 -4.00
N VAL A 68 -11.61 -12.38 -5.23
CA VAL A 68 -10.35 -11.74 -5.60
C VAL A 68 -10.63 -10.66 -6.62
N LYS A 69 -10.22 -9.42 -6.32
CA LYS A 69 -10.36 -8.26 -7.19
C LYS A 69 -9.02 -7.83 -7.74
N LEU A 70 -8.96 -7.71 -9.06
CA LEU A 70 -7.77 -7.29 -9.79
C LEU A 70 -7.71 -5.77 -9.90
N TYR A 71 -6.55 -5.21 -9.56
CA TYR A 71 -6.18 -3.81 -9.74
C TYR A 71 -4.99 -3.74 -10.70
N ILE A 72 -5.23 -3.24 -11.92
CA ILE A 72 -4.18 -3.01 -12.90
C ILE A 72 -3.70 -1.56 -12.72
N THR A 73 -2.44 -1.38 -12.33
CA THR A 73 -1.84 -0.05 -12.15
C THR A 73 -1.26 0.47 -13.46
N SER A 74 -1.23 1.79 -13.59
CA SER A 74 -0.69 2.45 -14.77
C SER A 74 0.84 2.43 -14.81
N THR A 75 1.47 2.38 -13.63
CA THR A 75 2.93 2.34 -13.50
C THR A 75 3.39 1.33 -12.44
N TYR A 76 4.68 0.99 -12.48
CA TYR A 76 5.30 0.05 -11.54
C TYR A 76 5.45 0.70 -10.15
N SER A 77 5.68 2.01 -10.12
CA SER A 77 5.76 2.79 -8.89
C SER A 77 4.40 2.91 -8.23
N GLU A 78 3.30 3.07 -8.98
CA GLU A 78 1.93 3.00 -8.44
C GLU A 78 1.66 1.63 -7.79
N LEU A 79 2.04 0.52 -8.45
CA LEU A 79 1.90 -0.82 -7.86
C LEU A 79 2.63 -0.91 -6.52
N SER A 80 3.88 -0.45 -6.49
CA SER A 80 4.72 -0.48 -5.30
C SER A 80 4.14 0.37 -4.18
N GLN A 81 3.66 1.59 -4.49
CA GLN A 81 3.05 2.51 -3.53
C GLN A 81 1.75 1.94 -2.94
N ARG A 82 0.86 1.41 -3.79
CA ARG A 82 -0.40 0.79 -3.35
C ARG A 82 -0.17 -0.47 -2.52
N PHE A 83 0.91 -1.20 -2.79
CA PHE A 83 1.31 -2.34 -1.96
C PHE A 83 1.89 -1.88 -0.62
N ILE A 84 2.78 -0.88 -0.60
CA ILE A 84 3.34 -0.33 0.65
C ILE A 84 2.24 0.25 1.55
N SER A 85 1.23 0.92 0.98
CA SER A 85 0.13 1.52 1.75
C SER A 85 -0.90 0.50 2.28
N GLY A 86 -0.76 -0.78 1.93
CA GLY A 86 -1.76 -1.79 2.29
C GLY A 86 -3.07 -1.68 1.49
N GLU A 87 -3.11 -0.88 0.42
CA GLU A 87 -4.25 -0.86 -0.52
C GLU A 87 -4.34 -2.19 -1.30
N LEU A 88 -3.24 -2.91 -1.44
CA LEU A 88 -3.18 -4.25 -2.04
C LEU A 88 -2.82 -5.29 -0.99
N ASP A 89 -3.51 -6.44 -1.04
CA ASP A 89 -3.21 -7.58 -0.17
C ASP A 89 -2.13 -8.48 -0.79
N MET A 90 -2.08 -8.49 -2.12
CA MET A 90 -1.15 -9.28 -2.94
C MET A 90 -0.73 -8.48 -4.18
N ALA A 91 0.44 -8.77 -4.74
CA ALA A 91 0.90 -8.15 -5.98
C ALA A 91 1.73 -9.12 -6.84
N ILE A 92 1.58 -9.01 -8.16
CA ILE A 92 2.53 -9.55 -9.14
C ILE A 92 3.53 -8.44 -9.46
N THR A 93 4.78 -8.62 -9.02
CA THR A 93 5.81 -7.58 -9.08
C THR A 93 6.90 -7.93 -10.10
N PRO A 94 7.37 -6.95 -10.89
CA PRO A 94 8.58 -7.11 -11.69
C PRO A 94 9.78 -7.40 -10.77
N PRO A 95 10.80 -8.15 -11.24
CA PRO A 95 11.89 -8.63 -10.39
C PRO A 95 12.70 -7.50 -9.72
N TYR A 96 12.93 -6.36 -10.39
CA TYR A 96 13.66 -5.24 -9.78
C TYR A 96 12.78 -4.46 -8.78
N ALA A 97 11.50 -4.22 -9.11
CA ALA A 97 10.55 -3.66 -8.17
C ALA A 97 10.38 -4.54 -6.91
N TYR A 98 10.39 -5.88 -7.06
CA TYR A 98 10.42 -6.82 -5.94
C TYR A 98 11.64 -6.60 -5.03
N VAL A 99 12.85 -6.56 -5.60
CA VAL A 99 14.08 -6.33 -4.83
C VAL A 99 14.02 -4.99 -4.09
N LYS A 100 13.54 -3.91 -4.76
CA LYS A 100 13.37 -2.60 -4.13
C LYS A 100 12.32 -2.62 -3.02
N LEU A 101 11.20 -3.31 -3.21
CA LEU A 101 10.15 -3.48 -2.20
C LEU A 101 10.66 -4.26 -0.99
N ALA A 102 11.30 -5.40 -1.20
CA ALA A 102 11.85 -6.25 -0.15
C ALA A 102 12.97 -5.55 0.65
N ALA A 103 13.68 -4.59 0.04
CA ALA A 103 14.64 -3.74 0.73
C ALA A 103 13.98 -2.66 1.60
N LYS A 104 12.74 -2.25 1.29
CA LYS A 104 12.01 -1.17 1.99
C LYS A 104 11.06 -1.68 3.07
N ILE A 105 10.41 -2.81 2.86
CA ILE A 105 9.36 -3.36 3.73
C ILE A 105 9.50 -4.88 3.90
N LYS A 106 9.00 -5.40 5.03
CA LYS A 106 8.76 -6.84 5.16
C LYS A 106 7.58 -7.24 4.29
N LEU A 107 7.69 -8.37 3.61
CA LEU A 107 6.64 -8.96 2.78
C LEU A 107 6.82 -10.48 2.70
N LYS A 108 5.79 -11.21 2.25
CA LYS A 108 5.90 -12.64 1.97
C LYS A 108 6.05 -12.86 0.47
N LEU A 109 7.18 -13.41 0.03
CA LEU A 109 7.27 -14.02 -1.30
C LEU A 109 6.46 -15.31 -1.29
N LEU A 110 5.43 -15.37 -2.13
CA LEU A 110 4.57 -16.54 -2.25
C LEU A 110 5.02 -17.44 -3.39
N ALA A 111 5.28 -16.86 -4.54
CA ALA A 111 5.66 -17.60 -5.72
C ALA A 111 6.59 -16.82 -6.64
N SER A 112 7.29 -17.55 -7.49
CA SER A 112 8.04 -17.01 -8.63
C SER A 112 7.43 -17.54 -9.92
N MET A 113 7.34 -16.70 -10.94
CA MET A 113 6.80 -17.12 -12.23
C MET A 113 7.79 -18.04 -12.96
N LYS A 114 7.26 -19.03 -13.67
CA LYS A 114 8.02 -19.95 -14.53
C LYS A 114 7.31 -20.09 -15.87
N LEU A 115 8.01 -19.79 -16.96
CA LEU A 115 7.50 -19.87 -18.32
C LEU A 115 8.26 -20.95 -19.09
N GLU A 116 7.55 -21.93 -19.65
CA GLU A 116 8.15 -23.00 -20.47
C GLU A 116 9.39 -23.66 -19.84
N GLY A 117 9.29 -24.07 -18.57
CA GLY A 117 10.42 -24.65 -17.86
C GLY A 117 11.49 -23.64 -17.37
N ASN A 118 11.43 -22.37 -17.76
CA ASN A 118 12.46 -21.37 -17.53
C ASN A 118 12.06 -20.33 -16.46
N TYR A 119 13.02 -20.01 -15.59
CA TYR A 119 12.89 -18.98 -14.56
C TYR A 119 13.36 -17.60 -15.02
N TYR A 120 13.93 -17.52 -16.22
CA TYR A 120 14.61 -16.34 -16.71
C TYR A 120 14.12 -15.93 -18.09
N TYR A 121 14.15 -14.62 -18.31
CA TYR A 121 13.96 -13.98 -19.61
C TYR A 121 15.11 -12.99 -19.89
N ASN A 122 15.06 -12.31 -21.02
CA ASN A 122 16.02 -11.27 -21.38
C ASN A 122 15.33 -9.96 -21.77
N GLY A 123 16.01 -8.85 -21.49
CA GLY A 123 15.77 -7.57 -22.12
C GLY A 123 16.46 -7.46 -23.47
N VAL A 124 15.98 -6.54 -24.30
CA VAL A 124 16.59 -6.18 -25.58
C VAL A 124 16.64 -4.67 -25.72
N ILE A 125 17.66 -4.20 -26.43
CA ILE A 125 17.76 -2.84 -26.93
C ILE A 125 17.43 -2.88 -28.42
N ALA A 126 16.51 -2.02 -28.87
CA ALA A 126 16.04 -1.99 -30.25
C ALA A 126 16.07 -0.58 -30.84
N ALA A 127 16.18 -0.51 -32.17
CA ALA A 127 16.15 0.72 -32.95
C ALA A 127 15.38 0.50 -34.27
N ARG A 128 15.07 1.57 -35.01
CA ARG A 128 14.55 1.45 -36.37
C ARG A 128 15.65 1.00 -37.33
N LYS A 129 15.31 0.22 -38.36
CA LYS A 129 16.26 -0.29 -39.36
C LYS A 129 16.98 0.83 -40.12
N ASP A 130 16.27 1.91 -40.41
CA ASP A 130 16.72 3.10 -41.15
C ASP A 130 17.48 4.14 -40.30
N SER A 131 17.62 3.92 -38.99
CA SER A 131 18.22 4.88 -38.06
C SER A 131 19.75 5.02 -38.15
N GLY A 132 20.42 4.10 -38.85
CA GLY A 132 21.88 3.99 -38.85
C GLY A 132 22.50 3.41 -37.57
N ILE A 133 21.69 3.08 -36.55
CA ILE A 133 22.16 2.55 -35.25
C ILE A 133 22.36 1.03 -35.37
N ASN A 134 23.57 0.52 -35.21
CA ASN A 134 23.89 -0.92 -35.32
C ASN A 134 24.63 -1.47 -34.10
N ALA A 135 25.20 -0.61 -33.27
CA ALA A 135 25.85 -0.96 -32.01
C ALA A 135 25.44 -0.02 -30.88
N LEU A 136 25.75 -0.39 -29.63
CA LEU A 136 25.42 0.42 -28.45
C LEU A 136 26.02 1.83 -28.50
N ALA A 137 27.22 1.97 -29.09
CA ALA A 137 27.90 3.26 -29.24
C ALA A 137 27.14 4.25 -30.15
N ASP A 138 26.35 3.75 -31.10
CA ASP A 138 25.61 4.57 -32.06
C ASP A 138 24.42 5.31 -31.42
N PHE A 139 24.08 4.96 -30.17
CA PHE A 139 23.09 5.70 -29.39
C PHE A 139 23.62 7.03 -28.81
N LYS A 140 24.91 7.33 -28.99
CA LYS A 140 25.48 8.61 -28.54
C LYS A 140 24.75 9.80 -29.16
N GLY A 141 24.20 10.67 -28.32
CA GLY A 141 23.43 11.85 -28.76
C GLY A 141 22.08 11.52 -29.39
N LYS A 142 21.57 10.30 -29.22
CA LYS A 142 20.24 9.90 -29.71
C LYS A 142 19.17 10.05 -28.62
N LYS A 143 17.89 10.03 -29.01
CA LYS A 143 16.78 9.95 -28.05
C LYS A 143 16.52 8.49 -27.67
N PHE A 144 16.42 8.19 -26.39
CA PHE A 144 16.25 6.82 -25.91
C PHE A 144 15.08 6.71 -24.92
N ALA A 145 14.29 5.65 -25.00
CA ALA A 145 13.24 5.39 -24.03
C ALA A 145 13.54 4.15 -23.17
N TYR A 146 13.41 4.35 -21.86
CA TYR A 146 13.30 3.30 -20.87
C TYR A 146 11.82 3.06 -20.53
N VAL A 147 11.50 1.91 -19.93
CA VAL A 147 10.13 1.60 -19.52
C VAL A 147 9.77 2.33 -18.23
N SER A 148 10.53 2.07 -17.17
CA SER A 148 10.28 2.62 -15.83
C SER A 148 11.57 2.52 -15.00
N PRO A 149 11.81 3.45 -14.04
CA PRO A 149 12.94 3.35 -13.11
C PRO A 149 12.99 2.05 -12.30
N ASP A 150 11.84 1.38 -12.11
CA ASP A 150 11.72 0.14 -11.35
C ASP A 150 11.75 -1.12 -12.26
N SER A 151 12.03 -0.94 -13.56
CA SER A 151 12.07 -2.05 -14.53
C SER A 151 13.46 -2.72 -14.59
N ALA A 152 13.47 -4.05 -14.56
CA ALA A 152 14.72 -4.80 -14.76
C ALA A 152 15.16 -4.75 -16.23
N SER A 153 14.34 -5.27 -17.14
CA SER A 153 14.65 -5.37 -18.58
C SER A 153 14.53 -4.05 -19.33
N GLY A 154 13.71 -3.12 -18.83
CA GLY A 154 13.49 -1.83 -19.46
C GLY A 154 14.28 -0.67 -18.84
N TYR A 155 15.15 -0.92 -17.85
CA TYR A 155 16.00 0.12 -17.25
C TYR A 155 17.31 -0.42 -16.65
N LEU A 156 17.28 -1.22 -15.58
CA LEU A 156 18.49 -1.62 -14.84
C LEU A 156 19.51 -2.38 -15.70
N TYR A 157 19.09 -3.48 -16.33
CA TYR A 157 19.96 -4.35 -17.11
C TYR A 157 20.48 -3.69 -18.41
N PRO A 158 19.67 -2.93 -19.16
CA PRO A 158 20.16 -2.10 -20.27
C PRO A 158 21.23 -1.11 -19.85
N ARG A 159 21.07 -0.42 -18.72
CA ARG A 159 22.10 0.51 -18.20
C ARG A 159 23.39 -0.22 -17.85
N ILE A 160 23.30 -1.41 -17.26
CA ILE A 160 24.45 -2.28 -17.00
C ILE A 160 25.13 -2.69 -18.31
N LEU A 161 24.36 -3.01 -19.33
CA LEU A 161 24.88 -3.36 -20.65
C LEU A 161 25.65 -2.20 -21.30
N PHE A 162 25.12 -0.98 -21.26
CA PHE A 162 25.86 0.21 -21.71
C PHE A 162 27.16 0.40 -20.92
N ARG A 163 27.11 0.31 -19.59
CA ARG A 163 28.29 0.47 -18.72
C ARG A 163 29.35 -0.61 -18.95
N LYS A 164 28.95 -1.87 -19.15
CA LYS A 164 29.83 -2.98 -19.52
C LYS A 164 30.51 -2.74 -20.88
N SER A 165 29.91 -1.95 -21.75
CA SER A 165 30.49 -1.49 -23.02
C SER A 165 31.25 -0.16 -22.91
N SER A 166 31.62 0.26 -21.69
CA SER A 166 32.32 1.53 -21.42
C SER A 166 31.56 2.78 -21.90
N LEU A 167 30.23 2.69 -22.01
CA LEU A 167 29.35 3.80 -22.32
C LEU A 167 28.61 4.21 -21.04
N ASP A 168 28.63 5.50 -20.71
CA ASP A 168 27.93 6.01 -19.54
C ASP A 168 26.45 6.28 -19.88
N PRO A 169 25.50 5.45 -19.41
CA PRO A 169 24.08 5.61 -19.78
C PRO A 169 23.46 6.91 -19.26
N ASP A 170 24.11 7.60 -18.32
CA ASP A 170 23.60 8.84 -17.73
C ASP A 170 23.98 10.08 -18.57
N SER A 171 24.98 9.96 -19.46
CA SER A 171 25.45 11.03 -20.35
C SER A 171 25.48 10.65 -21.84
N LEU A 172 25.17 9.40 -22.19
CA LEU A 172 25.24 8.88 -23.56
C LEU A 172 24.20 9.53 -24.49
N PHE A 173 22.96 9.70 -24.01
CA PHE A 173 21.83 10.09 -24.85
C PHE A 173 21.64 11.61 -24.90
N ALA A 174 21.07 12.12 -25.99
CA ALA A 174 20.63 13.52 -26.04
C ALA A 174 19.41 13.75 -25.13
N ALA A 175 18.56 12.74 -25.01
CA ALA A 175 17.46 12.70 -24.06
C ALA A 175 17.12 11.24 -23.73
N ALA A 176 16.83 10.97 -22.46
CA ALA A 176 16.28 9.69 -22.00
C ALA A 176 14.93 9.93 -21.32
N GLU A 177 13.90 9.18 -21.73
CA GLU A 177 12.55 9.30 -21.17
C GLU A 177 12.00 7.97 -20.66
N PHE A 178 10.94 8.03 -19.85
CA PHE A 178 10.23 6.86 -19.34
C PHE A 178 8.83 6.78 -19.96
N THR A 179 8.53 5.68 -20.65
CA THR A 179 7.23 5.50 -21.33
C THR A 179 6.17 4.85 -20.45
N GLY A 180 6.53 4.33 -19.29
CA GLY A 180 5.63 3.68 -18.33
C GLY A 180 5.33 2.21 -18.64
N SER A 181 5.30 1.80 -19.92
CA SER A 181 5.06 0.42 -20.34
C SER A 181 5.92 -0.02 -21.53
N HIS A 182 6.08 -1.34 -21.66
CA HIS A 182 6.77 -1.98 -22.79
C HIS A 182 6.10 -1.69 -24.14
N PHE A 183 4.76 -1.73 -24.18
CA PHE A 183 3.99 -1.44 -25.38
C PHE A 183 4.18 0.02 -25.83
N ASP A 184 4.16 0.95 -24.87
CA ASP A 184 4.36 2.37 -25.17
C ASP A 184 5.79 2.67 -25.63
N SER A 185 6.80 1.96 -25.14
CA SER A 185 8.16 2.05 -25.68
C SER A 185 8.20 1.62 -27.15
N VAL A 186 7.61 0.48 -27.51
CA VAL A 186 7.60 0.02 -28.90
C VAL A 186 6.86 1.02 -29.80
N LYS A 187 5.74 1.57 -29.33
CA LYS A 187 4.99 2.60 -30.05
C LYS A 187 5.82 3.88 -30.26
N ALA A 188 6.55 4.34 -29.24
CA ALA A 188 7.45 5.50 -29.29
C ALA A 188 8.65 5.30 -30.22
N LEU A 189 9.06 4.05 -30.47
CA LEU A 189 10.10 3.76 -31.45
C LEU A 189 9.57 3.80 -32.89
N ILE A 190 8.40 3.19 -33.10
CA ILE A 190 7.74 3.10 -34.41
C ILE A 190 7.37 4.49 -34.93
N ASN A 191 6.83 5.35 -34.07
CA ASN A 191 6.38 6.68 -34.47
C ASN A 191 7.53 7.71 -34.64
N GLY A 192 8.77 7.33 -34.35
CA GLY A 192 9.92 8.24 -34.47
C GLY A 192 10.14 9.17 -33.26
N SER A 193 9.38 9.05 -32.17
CA SER A 193 9.54 9.90 -30.98
C SER A 193 10.90 9.69 -30.30
N VAL A 194 11.39 8.45 -30.29
CA VAL A 194 12.74 8.08 -29.83
C VAL A 194 13.47 7.27 -30.89
N ASP A 195 14.80 7.22 -30.81
CA ASP A 195 15.66 6.48 -31.74
C ASP A 195 16.01 5.08 -31.24
N GLY A 196 15.90 4.86 -29.93
CA GLY A 196 16.18 3.58 -29.27
C GLY A 196 15.27 3.31 -28.09
N ILE A 197 15.05 2.03 -27.79
CA ILE A 197 14.28 1.59 -26.62
C ILE A 197 14.96 0.42 -25.92
N ALA A 198 14.67 0.26 -24.63
CA ALA A 198 14.94 -0.96 -23.90
C ALA A 198 13.65 -1.61 -23.39
N VAL A 199 13.40 -2.87 -23.76
CA VAL A 199 12.15 -3.61 -23.45
C VAL A 199 12.44 -5.09 -23.17
N PHE A 200 11.48 -5.86 -22.64
CA PHE A 200 11.63 -7.32 -22.62
C PHE A 200 11.54 -7.87 -24.06
N LYS A 201 12.24 -8.97 -24.34
CA LYS A 201 12.43 -9.52 -25.69
C LYS A 201 11.13 -9.68 -26.50
N ASP A 202 10.11 -10.28 -25.92
CA ASP A 202 8.84 -10.55 -26.62
C ASP A 202 7.93 -9.32 -26.79
N SER A 203 8.31 -8.15 -26.28
CA SER A 203 7.48 -6.93 -26.37
C SER A 203 7.22 -6.54 -27.81
N ILE A 204 8.22 -6.74 -28.68
CA ILE A 204 8.12 -6.46 -30.12
C ILE A 204 7.13 -7.42 -30.78
N ASN A 205 7.14 -8.71 -30.38
CA ASN A 205 6.19 -9.69 -30.90
C ASN A 205 4.77 -9.38 -30.42
N PHE A 206 4.57 -8.95 -29.18
CA PHE A 206 3.23 -8.57 -28.70
C PHE A 206 2.70 -7.31 -29.35
N ALA A 207 3.54 -6.30 -29.55
CA ALA A 207 3.18 -5.12 -30.31
C ALA A 207 2.65 -5.49 -31.71
N LYS A 208 3.30 -6.44 -32.38
CA LYS A 208 2.84 -6.99 -33.66
C LYS A 208 1.44 -7.62 -33.56
N LEU A 209 1.22 -8.43 -32.52
CA LEU A 209 -0.07 -9.10 -32.29
C LEU A 209 -1.19 -8.11 -31.93
N GLN A 210 -0.83 -6.95 -31.39
CA GLN A 210 -1.74 -5.84 -31.10
C GLN A 210 -1.92 -4.89 -32.30
N GLY A 211 -1.42 -5.26 -33.49
CA GLY A 211 -1.66 -4.54 -34.74
C GLY A 211 -0.64 -3.45 -35.07
N LEU A 212 0.47 -3.34 -34.33
CA LEU A 212 1.56 -2.44 -34.68
C LEU A 212 2.45 -3.06 -35.76
N ASP A 213 2.85 -2.26 -36.76
CA ASP A 213 3.86 -2.69 -37.72
C ASP A 213 5.27 -2.57 -37.12
N VAL A 214 5.83 -3.72 -36.75
CA VAL A 214 7.19 -3.84 -36.18
C VAL A 214 8.24 -4.23 -37.23
N SER A 215 7.87 -4.35 -38.51
CA SER A 215 8.78 -4.84 -39.56
C SER A 215 9.99 -3.91 -39.78
N GLY A 216 9.83 -2.63 -39.47
CA GLY A 216 10.87 -1.61 -39.50
C GLY A 216 11.82 -1.61 -38.30
N LEU A 217 11.65 -2.49 -37.31
CA LEU A 217 12.50 -2.53 -36.10
C LEU A 217 13.62 -3.57 -36.22
N LYS A 218 14.73 -3.34 -35.52
CA LYS A 218 15.84 -4.29 -35.36
C LYS A 218 16.35 -4.31 -33.92
N LEU A 219 16.85 -5.47 -33.50
CA LEU A 219 17.56 -5.61 -32.23
C LEU A 219 19.00 -5.11 -32.41
N VAL A 220 19.46 -4.31 -31.46
CA VAL A 220 20.84 -3.80 -31.39
C VAL A 220 21.65 -4.60 -30.37
N SER A 221 21.04 -4.97 -29.25
CA SER A 221 21.71 -5.81 -28.24
C SER A 221 20.70 -6.53 -27.33
N GLN A 222 21.18 -7.49 -26.54
CA GLN A 222 20.40 -8.28 -25.60
C GLN A 222 21.08 -8.28 -24.22
N THR A 223 20.29 -8.22 -23.15
CA THR A 223 20.81 -8.31 -21.78
C THR A 223 21.15 -9.75 -21.39
N GLU A 224 21.83 -9.91 -20.26
CA GLU A 224 21.92 -11.19 -19.56
C GLU A 224 20.55 -11.66 -19.03
N ASN A 225 20.52 -12.85 -18.42
CA ASN A 225 19.31 -13.46 -17.89
C ASN A 225 18.77 -12.68 -16.68
N ILE A 226 17.46 -12.46 -16.68
CA ILE A 226 16.72 -11.73 -15.64
C ILE A 226 15.66 -12.69 -15.10
N PRO A 227 15.53 -12.89 -13.78
CA PRO A 227 14.49 -13.73 -13.22
C PRO A 227 13.10 -13.15 -13.52
N HIS A 228 12.11 -14.02 -13.69
CA HIS A 228 10.71 -13.63 -13.87
C HIS A 228 10.08 -12.99 -12.61
N GLU A 229 8.82 -12.62 -12.74
CA GLU A 229 8.02 -11.90 -11.76
C GLU A 229 7.87 -12.64 -10.41
N ALA A 230 7.83 -11.85 -9.33
CA ALA A 230 7.55 -12.30 -7.98
C ALA A 230 6.10 -12.07 -7.61
N PHE A 231 5.42 -13.10 -7.10
CA PHE A 231 4.11 -12.97 -6.45
C PHE A 231 4.32 -12.75 -4.96
N VAL A 232 3.93 -11.58 -4.46
CA VAL A 232 4.10 -11.20 -3.06
C VAL A 232 2.77 -10.97 -2.36
N ALA A 233 2.78 -11.12 -1.05
CA ALA A 233 1.67 -10.79 -0.15
C ALA A 233 2.15 -9.94 1.02
N GLN A 234 1.21 -9.20 1.61
CA GLN A 234 1.46 -8.44 2.83
C GLN A 234 2.06 -9.32 3.92
N TYR A 235 3.02 -8.77 4.67
CA TYR A 235 3.71 -9.54 5.71
C TYR A 235 2.77 -10.04 6.82
N ASN A 236 1.74 -9.26 7.14
CA ASN A 236 0.72 -9.59 8.14
C ASN A 236 -0.35 -10.59 7.65
N MET A 237 -0.26 -11.07 6.41
CA MET A 237 -1.14 -12.14 5.94
C MET A 237 -0.92 -13.39 6.79
N ASN A 238 -2.02 -13.98 7.28
CA ASN A 238 -1.97 -15.22 8.06
C ASN A 238 -1.21 -16.32 7.29
N ASP A 239 -0.30 -17.02 7.96
CA ASP A 239 0.61 -17.98 7.31
C ASP A 239 -0.13 -19.16 6.68
N ASP A 240 -1.15 -19.71 7.33
CA ASP A 240 -1.95 -20.80 6.77
C ASP A 240 -2.68 -20.34 5.50
N PHE A 241 -3.16 -19.09 5.50
CA PHE A 241 -3.79 -18.50 4.32
C PHE A 241 -2.78 -18.22 3.21
N ALA A 242 -1.59 -17.72 3.54
CA ALA A 242 -0.49 -17.55 2.59
C ALA A 242 -0.10 -18.89 1.96
N GLN A 243 -0.06 -19.99 2.72
CA GLN A 243 0.19 -21.33 2.20
C GLN A 243 -0.93 -21.81 1.26
N LYS A 244 -2.20 -21.54 1.57
CA LYS A 244 -3.33 -21.82 0.66
C LYS A 244 -3.17 -21.07 -0.67
N ILE A 245 -2.76 -19.81 -0.62
CA ILE A 245 -2.47 -19.03 -1.84
C ILE A 245 -1.31 -19.64 -2.61
N ARG A 246 -0.19 -19.97 -1.95
CA ARG A 246 0.96 -20.64 -2.61
C ARG A 246 0.53 -21.91 -3.34
N LYS A 247 -0.26 -22.76 -2.66
CA LYS A 247 -0.78 -23.99 -3.25
C LYS A 247 -1.63 -23.69 -4.48
N ALA A 248 -2.59 -22.76 -4.38
CA ALA A 248 -3.43 -22.37 -5.50
C ALA A 248 -2.59 -21.82 -6.69
N LEU A 249 -1.58 -20.99 -6.41
CA LEU A 249 -0.67 -20.47 -7.44
C LEU A 249 0.03 -21.61 -8.19
N THR A 250 0.54 -22.62 -7.47
CA THR A 250 1.27 -23.75 -8.06
C THR A 250 0.39 -24.77 -8.79
N GLU A 251 -0.90 -24.82 -8.47
CA GLU A 251 -1.88 -25.70 -9.13
C GLU A 251 -2.51 -25.06 -10.37
N PHE A 252 -2.43 -23.72 -10.48
CA PHE A 252 -3.02 -23.00 -11.58
C PHE A 252 -2.34 -23.31 -12.91
N LYS A 253 -3.15 -23.63 -13.92
CA LYS A 253 -2.76 -23.78 -15.31
C LYS A 253 -3.77 -23.06 -16.19
N TYR A 254 -3.29 -22.32 -17.19
CA TYR A 254 -4.19 -21.73 -18.19
C TYR A 254 -4.84 -22.82 -19.05
N ASP A 255 -6.15 -22.71 -19.28
CA ASP A 255 -6.79 -23.47 -20.35
C ASP A 255 -6.31 -22.88 -21.70
N PRO A 256 -5.85 -23.70 -22.66
CA PRO A 256 -5.54 -23.23 -24.01
C PRO A 256 -6.66 -22.38 -24.65
N LYS A 257 -7.93 -22.61 -24.28
CA LYS A 257 -9.08 -21.82 -24.73
C LYS A 257 -9.10 -20.41 -24.14
N ASP A 258 -8.67 -20.22 -22.90
CA ASP A 258 -8.56 -18.90 -22.28
C ASP A 258 -7.50 -18.05 -22.99
N LEU A 259 -6.46 -18.71 -23.51
CA LEU A 259 -5.39 -18.10 -24.29
C LEU A 259 -5.74 -17.96 -25.79
N SER A 260 -6.83 -18.59 -26.26
CA SER A 260 -7.21 -18.68 -27.68
C SER A 260 -7.70 -17.37 -28.29
N SER A 261 -8.38 -16.54 -27.48
CA SER A 261 -8.94 -15.24 -27.89
C SER A 261 -7.92 -14.10 -27.89
N MET A 262 -6.79 -14.31 -27.20
CA MET A 262 -5.59 -13.52 -27.43
C MET A 262 -4.91 -14.16 -28.64
N THR A 263 -4.50 -13.40 -29.64
CA THR A 263 -3.81 -13.90 -30.85
C THR A 263 -2.41 -14.49 -30.55
N LEU A 264 -2.23 -15.05 -29.35
CA LEU A 264 -1.05 -15.68 -28.76
C LEU A 264 -1.11 -17.22 -28.90
N SER A 265 -2.29 -17.79 -29.11
CA SER A 265 -2.56 -19.23 -29.08
C SER A 265 -1.97 -20.05 -30.22
N ASN A 266 -1.70 -19.46 -31.38
CA ASN A 266 -1.18 -20.21 -32.53
C ASN A 266 0.35 -20.20 -32.67
N LYS A 267 1.12 -19.51 -31.80
CA LYS A 267 2.59 -19.43 -31.94
C LYS A 267 3.39 -19.28 -30.62
N ASN A 268 3.15 -20.11 -29.60
CA ASN A 268 4.08 -20.27 -28.46
C ASN A 268 4.50 -18.99 -27.70
N VAL A 269 3.73 -17.89 -27.73
CA VAL A 269 4.23 -16.60 -27.17
C VAL A 269 3.93 -16.42 -25.67
N PHE A 270 3.10 -17.28 -25.06
CA PHE A 270 2.87 -17.28 -23.62
C PHE A 270 2.28 -18.62 -23.14
N LYS A 271 3.12 -19.66 -23.01
CA LYS A 271 2.76 -20.81 -22.17
C LYS A 271 3.19 -20.51 -20.75
N MET A 272 2.36 -19.74 -20.03
CA MET A 272 2.45 -19.68 -18.57
C MET A 272 2.15 -21.07 -18.02
N GLU A 273 3.20 -21.87 -17.81
CA GLU A 273 3.08 -23.18 -17.16
C GLU A 273 2.70 -23.03 -15.68
N GLY A 274 2.92 -21.84 -15.11
CA GLY A 274 2.30 -21.41 -13.86
C GLY A 274 3.28 -20.69 -12.94
N TRP A 275 2.99 -20.81 -11.65
CA TRP A 275 3.80 -20.28 -10.57
C TRP A 275 4.49 -21.44 -9.86
N VAL A 276 5.71 -21.23 -9.37
CA VAL A 276 6.37 -22.18 -8.46
C VAL A 276 6.47 -21.59 -7.06
N ALA A 277 6.77 -22.43 -6.07
CA ALA A 277 7.11 -21.95 -4.73
C ALA A 277 8.18 -20.85 -4.80
N GLY A 278 7.93 -19.75 -4.09
CA GLY A 278 8.82 -18.59 -4.10
C GLY A 278 10.17 -18.92 -3.50
N ASP A 279 11.23 -18.65 -4.25
CA ASP A 279 12.62 -18.73 -3.79
C ASP A 279 13.25 -17.33 -3.92
N ASP A 280 13.57 -16.72 -2.78
CA ASP A 280 14.12 -15.36 -2.75
C ASP A 280 15.53 -15.30 -3.37
N SER A 281 16.27 -16.40 -3.36
CA SER A 281 17.62 -16.47 -3.92
C SER A 281 17.62 -16.31 -5.44
N LEU A 282 16.48 -16.60 -6.10
CA LEU A 282 16.29 -16.37 -7.53
C LEU A 282 16.52 -14.91 -7.94
N TYR A 283 16.28 -13.97 -7.02
CA TYR A 283 16.41 -12.53 -7.25
C TYR A 283 17.79 -11.97 -6.86
N ASN A 284 18.73 -12.81 -6.40
CA ASN A 284 20.10 -12.39 -6.09
C ASN A 284 20.82 -11.74 -7.28
N PRO A 285 20.72 -12.24 -8.53
CA PRO A 285 21.32 -11.56 -9.68
C PRO A 285 20.84 -10.12 -9.85
N VAL A 286 19.58 -9.83 -9.48
CA VAL A 286 19.00 -8.49 -9.56
C VAL A 286 19.53 -7.60 -8.44
N ARG A 287 19.75 -8.15 -7.23
CA ARG A 287 20.44 -7.45 -6.13
C ARG A 287 21.87 -7.09 -6.50
N GLU A 288 22.61 -8.01 -7.12
CA GLU A 288 23.96 -7.73 -7.60
C GLU A 288 23.97 -6.70 -8.73
N ALA A 289 23.03 -6.79 -9.66
CA ALA A 289 22.83 -5.79 -10.71
C ALA A 289 22.54 -4.40 -10.13
N GLN A 290 21.71 -4.29 -9.08
CA GLN A 290 21.41 -3.04 -8.41
C GLN A 290 22.67 -2.37 -7.82
N LYS A 291 23.64 -3.14 -7.31
CA LYS A 291 24.88 -2.56 -6.74
C LYS A 291 25.72 -1.78 -7.75
N ILE A 292 25.56 -2.04 -9.06
CA ILE A 292 26.25 -1.31 -10.12
C ILE A 292 25.68 0.11 -10.26
N PHE A 293 24.39 0.28 -10.00
CA PHE A 293 23.68 1.56 -10.01
C PHE A 293 22.89 1.68 -8.70
N PRO A 294 23.58 1.95 -7.57
CA PRO A 294 22.92 2.04 -6.28
C PRO A 294 21.83 3.12 -6.36
N ASP A 295 20.64 2.77 -5.90
CA ASP A 295 19.61 3.76 -5.64
C ASP A 295 20.15 4.64 -4.49
N PRO A 296 20.18 5.98 -4.59
CA PRO A 296 20.62 6.84 -3.50
C PRO A 296 19.88 6.54 -2.17
N ALA A 297 18.66 6.00 -2.26
CA ALA A 297 17.88 5.54 -1.09
C ALA A 297 18.28 4.16 -0.54
N SER A 298 19.17 3.41 -1.22
CA SER A 298 19.55 2.02 -0.90
C SER A 298 20.93 1.84 -0.25
N GLU A 299 21.74 2.89 -0.10
CA GLU A 299 23.11 2.82 0.45
C GLU A 299 23.20 2.48 1.97
N SER A 300 22.15 1.96 2.60
CA SER A 300 22.15 1.70 4.06
C SER A 300 21.56 0.34 4.43
N GLN A 301 22.25 -0.75 4.07
CA GLN A 301 21.99 -2.09 4.62
C GLN A 301 23.27 -2.87 5.00
N ALA A 302 24.30 -2.18 5.46
CA ALA A 302 25.10 -2.75 6.55
C ALA A 302 24.36 -2.42 7.86
N GLN A 303 24.26 -3.40 8.77
CA GLN A 303 23.62 -3.25 10.08
C GLN A 303 24.50 -2.34 10.95
N ASP A 304 24.47 -1.05 10.63
CA ASP A 304 25.15 -0.01 11.37
C ASP A 304 24.33 0.28 12.63
N ASN A 305 24.77 -0.30 13.74
CA ASN A 305 24.20 -0.02 15.06
C ASN A 305 24.35 1.46 15.48
N SER A 306 25.03 2.32 14.71
CA SER A 306 25.09 3.77 14.95
C SER A 306 23.95 4.57 14.29
N THR A 307 23.18 3.97 13.38
CA THR A 307 22.03 4.64 12.75
C THR A 307 20.73 4.43 13.56
N ILE A 308 19.97 5.50 13.76
CA ILE A 308 18.65 5.51 14.39
C ILE A 308 17.57 5.38 13.31
N THR A 309 16.96 4.20 13.21
CA THR A 309 15.81 3.99 12.34
C THR A 309 14.54 4.52 12.99
N ILE A 310 13.90 5.48 12.33
CA ILE A 310 12.60 6.06 12.71
C ILE A 310 11.51 5.34 11.92
N GLY A 311 10.72 4.52 12.62
CA GLY A 311 9.62 3.75 12.05
C GLY A 311 8.30 4.50 12.02
N PHE A 312 7.59 4.47 10.89
CA PHE A 312 6.23 5.00 10.83
C PHE A 312 5.43 4.42 9.65
N TYR A 313 4.13 4.69 9.58
CA TYR A 313 3.30 4.37 8.42
C TYR A 313 2.99 5.67 7.64
N PRO A 314 3.40 5.80 6.36
CA PRO A 314 3.22 7.02 5.60
C PRO A 314 1.77 7.18 5.13
N ARG A 315 1.19 8.37 5.35
CA ARG A 315 -0.16 8.74 4.86
C ARG A 315 -0.16 9.24 3.41
N SER A 316 1.00 9.63 2.90
CA SER A 316 1.21 10.10 1.53
C SER A 316 2.14 9.13 0.79
N ASP A 317 2.46 9.43 -0.46
CA ASP A 317 3.50 8.70 -1.17
C ASP A 317 4.85 8.80 -0.43
N VAL A 318 5.61 7.71 -0.50
CA VAL A 318 6.86 7.52 0.24
C VAL A 318 7.89 8.59 -0.09
N ASP A 319 8.03 8.97 -1.36
CA ASP A 319 9.07 9.91 -1.79
C ASP A 319 8.79 11.32 -1.27
N SER A 320 7.53 11.78 -1.36
CA SER A 320 7.12 13.04 -0.73
C SER A 320 7.29 12.98 0.78
N THR A 321 7.00 11.84 1.43
CA THR A 321 7.24 11.75 2.88
C THR A 321 8.73 11.78 3.23
N LEU A 322 9.58 11.10 2.46
CA LEU A 322 11.04 11.19 2.63
C LEU A 322 11.50 12.64 2.48
N GLN A 323 11.03 13.34 1.46
CA GLN A 323 11.34 14.75 1.22
C GLN A 323 10.88 15.66 2.37
N SER A 324 9.65 15.46 2.87
CA SER A 324 9.10 16.20 4.01
C SER A 324 9.90 16.00 5.30
N PHE A 325 10.41 14.79 5.54
CA PHE A 325 11.20 14.46 6.74
C PHE A 325 12.68 14.83 6.62
N GLN A 326 13.19 15.06 5.41
CA GLN A 326 14.61 15.33 5.16
C GLN A 326 15.15 16.51 6.02
N PRO A 327 14.47 17.67 6.15
CA PRO A 327 14.94 18.75 7.02
C PRO A 327 15.06 18.33 8.49
N LEU A 328 14.17 17.47 8.98
CA LEU A 328 14.20 16.96 10.35
C LEU A 328 15.35 15.97 10.53
N ILE A 329 15.58 15.08 9.57
CA ILE A 329 16.69 14.12 9.59
C ILE A 329 18.05 14.84 9.62
N GLU A 330 18.23 15.85 8.78
CA GLU A 330 19.45 16.67 8.75
C GLU A 330 19.65 17.43 10.05
N TYR A 331 18.58 18.01 10.60
CA TYR A 331 18.61 18.68 11.90
C TYR A 331 19.02 17.72 13.01
N LEU A 332 18.35 16.56 13.13
CA LEU A 332 18.64 15.58 14.15
C LEU A 332 20.09 15.07 14.05
N LYS A 333 20.60 14.87 12.84
CA LYS A 333 22.00 14.50 12.60
C LYS A 333 22.96 15.57 13.11
N LYS A 334 22.73 16.83 12.74
CA LYS A 334 23.56 17.96 13.19
C LYS A 334 23.52 18.14 14.71
N GLU A 335 22.34 18.01 15.30
CA GLU A 335 22.10 18.32 16.71
C GLU A 335 22.59 17.20 17.65
N THR A 336 22.47 15.94 17.23
CA THR A 336 22.81 14.78 18.08
C THR A 336 24.12 14.09 17.71
N GLY A 337 24.65 14.36 16.51
CA GLY A 337 25.80 13.64 15.95
C GLY A 337 25.49 12.20 15.53
N LEU A 338 24.22 11.80 15.48
CA LEU A 338 23.78 10.45 15.12
C LEU A 338 23.27 10.41 13.67
N ASN A 339 23.39 9.27 13.01
CA ASN A 339 22.74 9.07 11.72
C ASN A 339 21.27 8.68 11.93
N TYR A 340 20.37 9.17 11.08
CA TYR A 340 18.95 8.81 11.12
C TYR A 340 18.49 8.38 9.74
N LYS A 341 17.54 7.44 9.71
CA LYS A 341 16.81 7.07 8.48
C LYS A 341 15.36 6.75 8.79
N LEU A 342 14.50 6.96 7.80
CA LEU A 342 13.11 6.51 7.86
C LEU A 342 12.99 5.05 7.45
N ALA A 343 12.07 4.34 8.08
CA ALA A 343 11.59 3.04 7.63
C ALA A 343 10.07 2.98 7.76
N PHE A 344 9.44 2.27 6.83
CA PHE A 344 7.99 2.28 6.70
C PHE A 344 7.40 0.92 7.05
N SER A 345 6.35 0.92 7.86
CA SER A 345 5.50 -0.25 8.08
C SER A 345 4.31 -0.22 7.12
N PRO A 346 3.73 -1.37 6.75
CA PRO A 346 2.58 -1.46 5.85
C PRO A 346 1.25 -1.01 6.48
N ASN A 347 1.20 -0.77 7.79
CA ASN A 347 0.04 -0.21 8.51
C ASN A 347 0.45 0.30 9.90
N TYR A 348 -0.44 1.06 10.55
CA TYR A 348 -0.20 1.64 11.87
C TYR A 348 0.14 0.62 12.98
N LEU A 349 -0.47 -0.56 12.98
CA LEU A 349 -0.22 -1.57 14.02
C LEU A 349 1.13 -2.24 13.85
N ASP A 350 1.60 -2.38 12.60
CA ASP A 350 2.90 -2.98 12.34
C ASP A 350 4.05 -2.09 12.82
N VAL A 351 3.90 -0.76 12.83
CA VAL A 351 4.93 0.14 13.38
C VAL A 351 5.32 -0.27 14.81
N GLY A 352 4.33 -0.59 15.64
CA GLY A 352 4.56 -1.05 17.01
C GLY A 352 5.21 -2.43 17.08
N ASN A 353 4.82 -3.37 16.20
CA ASN A 353 5.47 -4.68 16.12
C ASN A 353 6.95 -4.55 15.75
N GLN A 354 7.28 -3.71 14.77
CA GLN A 354 8.67 -3.48 14.34
C GLN A 354 9.51 -2.80 15.43
N LEU A 355 8.90 -1.94 16.25
CA LEU A 355 9.55 -1.40 17.45
C LEU A 355 9.85 -2.50 18.47
N LEU A 356 8.87 -3.37 18.78
CA LEU A 356 9.04 -4.50 19.70
C LEU A 356 10.10 -5.50 19.24
N GLU A 357 10.20 -5.73 17.93
CA GLU A 357 11.20 -6.60 17.30
C GLU A 357 12.61 -5.97 17.23
N GLY A 358 12.75 -4.70 17.63
CA GLY A 358 14.02 -3.97 17.58
C GLY A 358 14.45 -3.49 16.18
N ASN A 359 13.58 -3.61 15.18
CA ASN A 359 13.85 -3.12 13.82
C ASN A 359 13.82 -1.58 13.77
N TYR A 360 13.04 -0.96 14.65
CA TYR A 360 12.98 0.48 14.85
C TYR A 360 13.55 0.82 16.24
N LYS A 361 14.42 1.84 16.30
CA LYS A 361 14.91 2.37 17.59
C LYS A 361 14.00 3.47 18.12
N LEU A 362 13.29 4.14 17.22
CA LEU A 362 12.33 5.20 17.47
C LEU A 362 11.14 4.99 16.53
N SER A 363 9.91 5.22 16.98
CA SER A 363 8.73 5.07 16.15
C SER A 363 7.73 6.17 16.37
N ILE A 364 6.99 6.53 15.31
CA ILE A 364 5.85 7.45 15.39
C ILE A 364 4.59 6.60 15.44
N LEU A 365 4.02 6.44 16.64
CA LEU A 365 2.82 5.64 16.88
C LEU A 365 1.60 6.54 16.98
N THR A 366 0.52 6.14 16.28
CA THR A 366 -0.80 6.68 16.59
C THR A 366 -1.22 6.23 17.99
N PRO A 367 -2.12 6.97 18.67
CA PRO A 367 -2.52 6.59 20.02
C PRO A 367 -3.17 5.20 20.07
N VAL A 368 -3.88 4.80 19.00
CA VAL A 368 -4.43 3.45 18.86
C VAL A 368 -3.31 2.42 18.74
N ALA A 369 -2.32 2.65 17.86
CA ALA A 369 -1.20 1.73 17.70
C ALA A 369 -0.40 1.57 18.99
N LEU A 370 -0.18 2.65 19.74
CA LEU A 370 0.48 2.59 21.05
C LEU A 370 -0.26 1.67 22.01
N VAL A 371 -1.55 1.92 22.27
CA VAL A 371 -2.38 1.10 23.18
C VAL A 371 -2.44 -0.36 22.74
N MET A 372 -2.59 -0.62 21.44
CA MET A 372 -2.62 -1.99 20.93
C MET A 372 -1.27 -2.72 21.11
N THR A 373 -0.17 -2.00 20.94
CA THR A 373 1.18 -2.58 21.09
C THR A 373 1.46 -2.90 22.55
N GLU A 374 1.10 -2.01 23.47
CA GLU A 374 1.18 -2.23 24.92
C GLU A 374 0.31 -3.42 25.37
N ASN A 375 -0.92 -3.54 24.86
CA ASN A 375 -1.80 -4.67 25.20
C ASN A 375 -1.29 -6.02 24.67
N LYS A 376 -0.48 -6.01 23.60
CA LYS A 376 0.00 -7.22 22.94
C LYS A 376 1.31 -7.76 23.53
N SER A 377 2.09 -6.94 24.22
CA SER A 377 3.44 -7.29 24.68
C SER A 377 3.72 -6.78 26.08
N ASN A 378 4.44 -7.58 26.87
CA ASN A 378 4.93 -7.17 28.19
C ASN A 378 6.25 -6.37 28.10
N ILE A 379 6.79 -6.14 26.90
CA ILE A 379 7.98 -5.30 26.72
C ILE A 379 7.56 -3.84 26.93
N PRO A 380 8.11 -3.13 27.93
CA PRO A 380 7.69 -1.76 28.22
C PRO A 380 8.08 -0.81 27.09
N LEU A 381 7.09 -0.03 26.64
CA LEU A 381 7.28 1.07 25.71
C LEU A 381 7.40 2.37 26.47
N LEU A 382 8.17 3.32 25.94
CA LEU A 382 8.31 4.66 26.49
C LEU A 382 7.96 5.71 25.42
N PRO A 383 6.78 6.34 25.50
CA PRO A 383 6.50 7.56 24.75
C PRO A 383 7.47 8.65 25.23
N LEU A 384 8.42 9.08 24.40
CA LEU A 384 9.38 10.12 24.75
C LEU A 384 8.77 11.51 24.65
N LEU A 385 8.02 11.73 23.58
CA LEU A 385 7.41 13.01 23.22
C LEU A 385 6.07 12.77 22.53
N GLN A 386 5.20 13.76 22.60
CA GLN A 386 3.96 13.81 21.84
C GLN A 386 3.98 15.01 20.90
N ARG A 387 3.46 14.86 19.70
CA ARG A 387 3.39 15.99 18.76
C ARG A 387 2.33 17.01 19.19
N THR A 388 2.55 18.27 18.82
CA THR A 388 1.53 19.31 18.94
C THR A 388 1.04 19.79 17.57
N ILE A 389 -0.22 20.23 17.53
CA ILE A 389 -0.78 21.06 16.46
C ILE A 389 -1.55 22.22 17.10
N ALA A 390 -1.28 23.44 16.66
CA ALA A 390 -1.81 24.66 17.27
C ALA A 390 -1.63 24.67 18.81
N GLY A 391 -0.48 24.17 19.28
CA GLY A 391 -0.14 24.02 20.70
C GLY A 391 -0.91 22.94 21.46
N LYS A 392 -1.76 22.16 20.79
CA LYS A 392 -2.58 21.11 21.43
C LYS A 392 -1.99 19.71 21.21
N THR A 393 -2.06 18.88 22.24
CA THR A 393 -1.68 17.46 22.23
C THR A 393 -2.84 16.52 21.92
N THR A 394 -4.05 17.07 21.79
CA THR A 394 -5.26 16.34 21.45
C THR A 394 -6.02 17.05 20.34
N TYR A 395 -6.85 16.30 19.63
CA TYR A 395 -7.81 16.81 18.65
C TYR A 395 -9.16 16.14 18.85
N SER A 396 -10.21 16.66 18.21
CA SER A 396 -11.55 16.11 18.31
C SER A 396 -12.06 15.64 16.94
N GLY A 397 -12.67 14.48 16.94
CA GLY A 397 -13.56 14.04 15.86
C GLY A 397 -14.95 14.66 16.04
N VAL A 398 -15.67 14.80 14.93
CA VAL A 398 -17.05 15.30 14.90
C VAL A 398 -17.90 14.43 13.97
N ILE A 399 -19.16 14.24 14.35
CA ILE A 399 -20.21 13.75 13.45
C ILE A 399 -20.95 14.96 12.91
N VAL A 400 -20.93 15.14 11.60
CA VAL A 400 -21.50 16.30 10.89
C VAL A 400 -22.73 15.85 10.11
N CYS A 401 -23.79 16.65 10.13
CA CYS A 401 -25.00 16.44 9.35
C CYS A 401 -25.48 17.77 8.76
N LYS A 402 -26.51 17.73 7.91
CA LYS A 402 -27.19 18.96 7.48
C LYS A 402 -27.82 19.65 8.69
N ASN A 403 -27.90 20.98 8.63
CA ASN A 403 -28.58 21.81 9.62
C ASN A 403 -30.11 21.70 9.46
N ASP A 404 -30.62 20.48 9.65
CA ASP A 404 -32.04 20.14 9.64
C ASP A 404 -32.58 20.17 11.08
N PRO A 405 -33.64 20.95 11.38
CA PRO A 405 -34.25 20.99 12.71
C PRO A 405 -34.79 19.63 13.19
N LYS A 406 -34.94 18.63 12.32
CA LYS A 406 -35.37 17.27 12.67
C LYS A 406 -34.25 16.39 13.22
N ILE A 407 -32.98 16.75 13.05
CA ILE A 407 -31.82 15.94 13.45
C ILE A 407 -31.07 16.64 14.58
N ASN A 408 -31.31 16.31 15.85
CA ASN A 408 -30.66 17.00 16.98
C ASN A 408 -29.86 16.08 17.90
N LYS A 409 -30.05 14.77 17.77
CA LYS A 409 -29.29 13.73 18.47
C LYS A 409 -28.99 12.56 17.54
N LEU A 410 -28.09 11.67 17.96
CA LEU A 410 -27.65 10.52 17.16
C LEU A 410 -28.83 9.63 16.73
N GLU A 411 -29.83 9.47 17.61
CA GLU A 411 -31.01 8.64 17.38
C GLU A 411 -31.87 9.14 16.21
N ASP A 412 -31.81 10.44 15.90
CA ASP A 412 -32.56 11.04 14.81
C ASP A 412 -31.99 10.68 13.43
N LEU A 413 -30.78 10.11 13.38
CA LEU A 413 -30.18 9.58 12.15
C LEU A 413 -30.74 8.19 11.75
N LYS A 414 -31.70 7.64 12.52
CA LYS A 414 -32.29 6.34 12.26
C LYS A 414 -32.94 6.28 10.87
N GLY A 415 -32.61 5.25 10.10
CA GLY A 415 -33.05 5.06 8.72
C GLY A 415 -32.27 5.91 7.71
N GLY A 416 -31.34 6.75 8.16
CA GLY A 416 -30.49 7.56 7.30
C GLY A 416 -29.30 6.80 6.72
N VAL A 417 -28.45 7.55 6.01
CA VAL A 417 -27.23 7.11 5.36
C VAL A 417 -26.03 7.76 6.05
N PHE A 418 -25.08 6.95 6.52
CA PHE A 418 -23.86 7.44 7.17
C PHE A 418 -22.61 7.21 6.32
N ALA A 419 -21.86 8.26 6.05
CA ALA A 419 -20.58 8.20 5.34
C ALA A 419 -19.40 8.23 6.33
N PHE A 420 -18.71 7.10 6.50
CA PHE A 420 -17.39 7.06 7.12
C PHE A 420 -16.33 7.62 6.15
N THR A 421 -15.19 8.09 6.65
CA THR A 421 -14.10 8.58 5.78
C THR A 421 -13.36 7.43 5.12
N GLU A 422 -12.51 6.74 5.88
CA GLU A 422 -11.61 5.68 5.43
C GLU A 422 -11.52 4.57 6.49
N PRO A 423 -11.21 3.32 6.09
CA PRO A 423 -11.23 2.16 6.99
C PRO A 423 -10.26 2.24 8.19
N ASP A 424 -9.19 3.01 8.11
CA ASP A 424 -8.15 3.14 9.14
C ASP A 424 -8.25 4.45 9.94
N SER A 425 -9.21 5.33 9.62
CA SER A 425 -9.37 6.61 10.34
C SER A 425 -9.86 6.45 11.78
N ILE A 426 -9.17 7.13 12.69
CA ILE A 426 -9.53 7.20 14.11
C ILE A 426 -10.79 8.06 14.31
N SER A 427 -10.76 9.32 13.85
CA SER A 427 -11.88 10.27 13.98
C SER A 427 -13.04 9.96 13.02
N GLY A 428 -12.73 9.51 11.81
CA GLY A 428 -13.73 9.30 10.75
C GLY A 428 -14.31 7.88 10.68
N ARG A 429 -13.80 6.94 11.49
CA ARG A 429 -14.39 5.60 11.65
C ARG A 429 -14.38 5.09 13.08
N LEU A 430 -13.21 4.96 13.70
CA LEU A 430 -13.07 4.21 14.95
C LEU A 430 -13.90 4.78 16.10
N TYR A 431 -13.77 6.09 16.36
CA TYR A 431 -14.58 6.79 17.35
C TYR A 431 -16.08 6.78 17.01
N PRO A 432 -16.52 7.10 15.78
CA PRO A 432 -17.91 6.94 15.38
C PRO A 432 -18.47 5.55 15.71
N LEU A 433 -17.75 4.47 15.39
CA LEU A 433 -18.17 3.10 15.74
C LEU A 433 -18.32 2.91 17.26
N GLY A 434 -17.35 3.40 18.04
CA GLY A 434 -17.40 3.34 19.50
C GLY A 434 -18.55 4.15 20.09
N ILE A 435 -18.82 5.33 19.55
CA ILE A 435 -19.92 6.21 19.93
C ILE A 435 -21.27 5.53 19.65
N PHE A 436 -21.45 4.97 18.45
CA PHE A 436 -22.68 4.24 18.13
C PHE A 436 -22.88 3.05 19.07
N LYS A 437 -21.83 2.26 19.33
CA LYS A 437 -21.91 1.13 20.27
C LYS A 437 -22.20 1.59 21.70
N LYS A 438 -21.59 2.67 22.18
CA LYS A 438 -21.85 3.27 23.52
C LYS A 438 -23.30 3.73 23.67
N ASN A 439 -23.94 4.16 22.59
CA ASN A 439 -25.35 4.57 22.57
C ASN A 439 -26.30 3.44 22.15
N ASN A 440 -25.86 2.18 22.19
CA ASN A 440 -26.65 1.00 21.81
C ASN A 440 -27.18 1.03 20.36
N ILE A 441 -26.51 1.77 19.46
CA ILE A 441 -26.86 1.88 18.05
C ILE A 441 -26.17 0.75 17.26
N GLN A 442 -26.96 -0.21 16.78
CA GLN A 442 -26.50 -1.26 15.89
C GLN A 442 -26.63 -0.82 14.42
N LEU A 443 -25.49 -0.52 13.80
CA LEU A 443 -25.41 0.12 12.48
C LEU A 443 -26.31 -0.51 11.42
N LYS A 444 -26.28 -1.85 11.27
CA LYS A 444 -27.03 -2.58 10.23
C LYS A 444 -28.55 -2.43 10.34
N SER A 445 -29.05 -2.28 11.57
CA SER A 445 -30.48 -2.12 11.84
C SER A 445 -30.90 -0.66 11.99
N PHE A 446 -29.93 0.21 12.31
CA PHE A 446 -30.18 1.60 12.60
C PHE A 446 -30.10 2.47 11.34
N PHE A 447 -29.06 2.31 10.53
CA PHE A 447 -28.89 3.05 9.27
C PHE A 447 -29.45 2.23 8.10
N LYS A 448 -30.05 2.92 7.13
CA LYS A 448 -30.42 2.32 5.85
C LYS A 448 -29.18 1.87 5.07
N LYS A 449 -28.10 2.65 5.16
CA LYS A 449 -26.83 2.35 4.50
C LYS A 449 -25.68 3.02 5.25
N THR A 450 -24.55 2.34 5.31
CA THR A 450 -23.27 2.96 5.66
C THR A 450 -22.23 2.64 4.58
N TYR A 451 -21.26 3.51 4.37
CA TYR A 451 -20.17 3.28 3.41
C TYR A 451 -18.94 4.14 3.75
N TYR A 452 -17.81 3.85 3.10
CA TYR A 452 -16.59 4.66 3.15
C TYR A 452 -16.54 5.61 1.95
N ALA A 453 -16.45 6.91 2.19
CA ALA A 453 -16.35 7.93 1.14
C ALA A 453 -14.92 8.08 0.57
N GLY A 454 -13.93 7.46 1.22
CA GLY A 454 -12.52 7.42 0.81
C GLY A 454 -11.65 8.49 1.48
N CYS A 455 -12.20 9.64 1.84
CA CYS A 455 -11.49 10.70 2.58
C CYS A 455 -12.47 11.69 3.24
N PRO A 456 -12.01 12.55 4.17
CA PRO A 456 -12.84 13.57 4.82
C PRO A 456 -13.56 14.52 3.84
N LYS A 457 -12.86 14.97 2.79
CA LYS A 457 -13.43 15.87 1.77
C LYS A 457 -14.61 15.24 1.04
N SER A 458 -14.48 13.98 0.63
CA SER A 458 -15.56 13.24 -0.03
C SER A 458 -16.73 12.99 0.91
N ALA A 459 -16.47 12.63 2.17
CA ALA A 459 -17.51 12.40 3.16
C ALA A 459 -18.35 13.66 3.43
N LEU A 460 -17.70 14.81 3.62
CA LEU A 460 -18.36 16.11 3.76
C LEU A 460 -19.14 16.48 2.49
N SER A 461 -18.55 16.25 1.30
CA SER A 461 -19.22 16.51 0.01
C SER A 461 -20.47 15.66 -0.18
N ASP A 462 -20.47 14.43 0.30
CA ASP A 462 -21.64 13.55 0.26
C ASP A 462 -22.78 14.05 1.16
N VAL A 463 -22.46 14.59 2.34
CA VAL A 463 -23.46 15.23 3.21
C VAL A 463 -24.00 16.49 2.56
N ILE A 464 -23.14 17.37 2.04
CA ILE A 464 -23.54 18.61 1.36
C ILE A 464 -24.49 18.30 0.19
N ALA A 465 -24.12 17.32 -0.65
CA ALA A 465 -24.92 16.89 -1.79
C ALA A 465 -26.18 16.10 -1.42
N GLY A 466 -26.36 15.71 -0.15
CA GLY A 466 -27.48 14.87 0.30
C GLY A 466 -27.39 13.40 -0.14
N ARG A 467 -26.18 12.92 -0.49
CA ARG A 467 -25.91 11.49 -0.71
C ARG A 467 -25.77 10.72 0.60
N ALA A 468 -25.35 11.42 1.65
CA ALA A 468 -25.36 10.95 3.03
C ALA A 468 -26.11 11.94 3.92
N ASP A 469 -26.70 11.45 5.00
CA ASP A 469 -27.39 12.26 6.00
C ASP A 469 -26.42 12.75 7.08
N ALA A 470 -25.37 11.99 7.36
CA ALA A 470 -24.27 12.37 8.23
C ALA A 470 -22.94 11.75 7.82
N CYS A 471 -21.85 12.36 8.24
CA CYS A 471 -20.49 11.83 8.12
C CYS A 471 -19.67 12.08 9.38
N ALA A 472 -18.47 11.52 9.46
CA ALA A 472 -17.50 11.84 10.48
C ALA A 472 -16.24 12.48 9.87
N CYS A 473 -15.61 13.41 10.58
CA CYS A 473 -14.31 14.00 10.25
C CYS A 473 -13.70 14.60 11.52
N THR A 474 -12.58 15.31 11.43
CA THR A 474 -12.12 16.19 12.52
C THR A 474 -12.79 17.55 12.44
N GLU A 475 -12.83 18.27 13.55
CA GLU A 475 -13.33 19.65 13.59
C GLU A 475 -12.49 20.56 12.66
N HIS A 476 -11.17 20.38 12.66
CA HIS A 476 -10.25 21.11 11.77
C HIS A 476 -10.55 20.86 10.29
N GLU A 477 -10.83 19.61 9.90
CA GLU A 477 -11.21 19.28 8.51
C GLU A 477 -12.55 19.90 8.12
N LEU A 478 -13.53 19.92 9.02
CA LEU A 478 -14.80 20.59 8.74
C LEU A 478 -14.58 22.07 8.41
N ASP A 479 -13.77 22.77 9.20
CA ASP A 479 -13.54 24.20 9.02
C ASP A 479 -12.62 24.53 7.83
N THR A 480 -11.65 23.67 7.51
CA THR A 480 -10.69 23.90 6.41
C THR A 480 -11.17 23.39 5.06
N LEU A 481 -12.02 22.36 5.02
CA LEU A 481 -12.53 21.79 3.77
C LEU A 481 -13.86 22.40 3.34
N VAL A 482 -14.61 23.03 4.26
CA VAL A 482 -15.87 23.73 3.97
C VAL A 482 -15.70 25.23 4.21
N THR A 483 -15.00 25.88 3.27
CA THR A 483 -14.64 27.30 3.37
C THR A 483 -15.77 28.26 2.97
N ASP A 484 -16.74 27.81 2.18
CA ASP A 484 -17.91 28.61 1.84
C ASP A 484 -18.82 28.78 3.07
N ALA A 485 -18.98 30.03 3.53
CA ALA A 485 -19.75 30.35 4.73
C ALA A 485 -21.22 29.92 4.65
N LYS A 486 -21.86 29.98 3.47
CA LYS A 486 -23.25 29.55 3.30
C LYS A 486 -23.35 28.03 3.40
N VAL A 487 -22.41 27.31 2.78
CA VAL A 487 -22.35 25.84 2.89
C VAL A 487 -22.06 25.44 4.34
N ARG A 488 -21.12 26.10 5.02
CA ARG A 488 -20.81 25.82 6.43
C ARG A 488 -22.00 26.05 7.36
N GLN A 489 -22.82 27.08 7.11
CA GLN A 489 -24.08 27.34 7.83
C GLN A 489 -25.17 26.29 7.57
N SER A 490 -25.10 25.61 6.42
CA SER A 490 -26.01 24.51 6.07
C SER A 490 -25.66 23.19 6.77
N LEU A 491 -24.56 23.13 7.50
CA LEU A 491 -24.10 21.95 8.25
C LEU A 491 -24.12 22.23 9.74
N LYS A 492 -24.25 21.18 10.56
CA LYS A 492 -24.05 21.25 12.01
C LYS A 492 -23.30 20.03 12.54
N ILE A 493 -22.56 20.25 13.62
CA ILE A 493 -21.94 19.20 14.41
C ILE A 493 -23.03 18.60 15.31
N LEU A 494 -23.33 17.32 15.11
CA LEU A 494 -24.31 16.56 15.88
C LEU A 494 -23.68 15.95 17.14
N TYR A 495 -22.39 15.62 17.07
CA TYR A 495 -21.65 15.01 18.16
C TYR A 495 -20.17 15.31 18.03
N SER A 496 -19.48 15.54 19.16
CA SER A 496 -18.02 15.67 19.23
C SER A 496 -17.45 14.54 20.08
N THR A 497 -16.35 13.95 19.64
CA THR A 497 -15.66 12.92 20.42
C THR A 497 -15.08 13.52 21.71
N PRO A 498 -14.81 12.69 22.73
CA PRO A 498 -13.81 13.04 23.74
C PRO A 498 -12.46 13.39 23.06
N PRO A 499 -11.54 14.08 23.76
CA PRO A 499 -10.21 14.37 23.23
C PRO A 499 -9.52 13.10 22.72
N ILE A 500 -9.00 13.16 21.50
CA ILE A 500 -8.23 12.10 20.87
C ILE A 500 -6.76 12.48 20.99
N PRO A 501 -5.89 11.67 21.62
CA PRO A 501 -4.48 12.00 21.72
C PRO A 501 -3.80 12.09 20.34
N SER A 502 -2.88 13.02 20.19
CA SER A 502 -1.99 13.09 19.03
C SER A 502 -0.90 12.02 19.08
N GLU A 503 -0.20 11.82 17.97
CA GLU A 503 0.82 10.77 17.82
C GLU A 503 2.00 10.94 18.79
N TYR A 504 2.56 9.80 19.18
CA TYR A 504 3.66 9.68 20.11
C TYR A 504 4.94 9.26 19.38
N TRP A 505 6.05 9.86 19.79
CA TRP A 505 7.40 9.43 19.44
C TRP A 505 7.87 8.47 20.52
N THR A 506 7.88 7.18 20.21
CA THR A 506 7.98 6.08 21.17
C THR A 506 9.24 5.25 20.93
N VAL A 507 9.87 4.83 22.02
CA VAL A 507 11.03 3.92 22.03
C VAL A 507 10.73 2.70 22.90
N LEU A 508 11.59 1.68 22.85
CA LEU A 508 11.61 0.67 23.90
C LEU A 508 12.17 1.28 25.18
N ASP A 509 11.60 0.94 26.33
CA ASP A 509 12.11 1.43 27.60
C ASP A 509 13.54 0.94 27.91
N THR A 510 13.97 -0.16 27.27
CA THR A 510 15.33 -0.67 27.38
C THR A 510 16.37 0.12 26.55
N LEU A 511 15.95 1.11 25.76
CA LEU A 511 16.88 1.95 25.00
C LEU A 511 17.81 2.71 25.95
N ASP A 512 19.09 2.83 25.56
CA ASP A 512 20.08 3.58 26.35
C ASP A 512 19.58 4.98 26.75
N GLN A 513 19.75 5.32 28.03
CA GLN A 513 19.23 6.58 28.58
C GLN A 513 19.89 7.81 27.94
N GLY A 514 21.20 7.74 27.68
CA GLY A 514 21.92 8.81 26.99
C GLY A 514 21.38 9.05 25.58
N LEU A 515 21.00 7.98 24.87
CA LEU A 515 20.36 8.07 23.56
C LEU A 515 18.93 8.64 23.65
N LYS A 516 18.12 8.19 24.62
CA LYS A 516 16.79 8.77 24.87
C LYS A 516 16.87 10.28 25.09
N ASP A 517 17.80 10.71 25.95
CA ASP A 517 17.98 12.12 26.29
C ASP A 517 18.47 12.94 25.10
N LYS A 518 19.42 12.42 24.30
CA LYS A 518 19.88 13.09 23.07
C LYS A 518 18.74 13.33 22.09
N ILE A 519 17.94 12.29 21.80
CA ILE A 519 16.80 12.39 20.87
C ILE A 519 15.75 13.37 21.42
N LYS A 520 15.38 13.23 22.69
CA LYS A 520 14.37 14.07 23.35
C LYS A 520 14.79 15.54 23.40
N ASN A 521 16.04 15.81 23.75
CA ASN A 521 16.57 17.17 23.83
C ASN A 521 16.65 17.83 22.46
N ALA A 522 17.08 17.10 21.42
CA ALA A 522 17.11 17.65 20.07
C ALA A 522 15.71 18.02 19.56
N LEU A 523 14.73 17.11 19.68
CA LEU A 523 13.36 17.37 19.23
C LEU A 523 12.71 18.52 19.99
N THR A 524 12.87 18.62 21.31
CA THR A 524 12.28 19.71 22.10
C THR A 524 12.94 21.06 21.89
N ARG A 525 14.23 21.10 21.49
CA ARG A 525 14.95 22.35 21.19
C ARG A 525 14.35 23.09 19.98
N LEU A 526 13.67 22.38 19.06
CA LEU A 526 12.90 22.98 17.97
C LEU A 526 11.76 23.87 18.45
N ASN A 527 11.18 23.61 19.63
CA ASN A 527 10.09 24.44 20.16
C ASN A 527 10.51 25.90 20.41
N SER A 528 11.78 26.10 20.78
CA SER A 528 12.33 27.39 21.19
C SER A 528 12.82 28.25 20.02
N ASN A 529 12.85 27.72 18.79
CA ASN A 529 13.31 28.44 17.61
C ASN A 529 12.18 28.50 16.57
N LYS A 530 11.48 29.63 16.48
CA LYS A 530 10.31 29.82 15.62
C LYS A 530 10.60 29.49 14.14
N GLU A 531 11.72 29.97 13.61
CA GLU A 531 12.09 29.78 12.20
C GLU A 531 12.42 28.31 11.89
N LEU A 532 13.23 27.66 12.74
CA LEU A 532 13.52 26.24 12.58
C LEU A 532 12.27 25.38 12.75
N LYS A 533 11.39 25.75 13.69
CA LYS A 533 10.12 25.07 13.94
C LYS A 533 9.22 25.11 12.70
N GLU A 534 8.99 26.30 12.14
CA GLU A 534 8.16 26.46 10.94
C GLU A 534 8.76 25.71 9.74
N LYS A 535 10.09 25.81 9.52
CA LYS A 535 10.77 25.16 8.40
C LYS A 535 10.82 23.64 8.50
N ILE A 536 11.13 23.11 9.69
CA ILE A 536 11.38 21.67 9.89
C ILE A 536 10.09 20.94 10.26
N LEU A 537 9.35 21.43 11.25
CA LEU A 537 8.13 20.76 11.73
C LEU A 537 6.95 21.03 10.82
N GLY A 538 6.88 22.22 10.21
CA GLY A 538 5.85 22.53 9.21
C GLY A 538 5.84 21.56 8.03
N ALA A 539 7.02 21.08 7.59
CA ALA A 539 7.15 20.11 6.50
C ALA A 539 6.51 18.74 6.80
N ILE A 540 6.35 18.40 8.08
CA ILE A 540 5.69 17.18 8.57
C ILE A 540 4.36 17.46 9.29
N PHE A 541 3.81 18.68 9.13
CA PHE A 541 2.53 19.13 9.72
C PHE A 541 2.50 19.16 11.26
N TYR A 542 3.64 19.47 11.88
CA TYR A 542 3.79 19.61 13.34
C TYR A 542 4.07 21.08 13.67
N ASP A 543 3.67 21.54 14.86
CA ASP A 543 4.03 22.88 15.35
C ASP A 543 4.89 22.86 16.64
N GLY A 544 5.25 21.67 17.10
CA GLY A 544 6.08 21.43 18.27
C GLY A 544 6.00 20.00 18.81
N PHE A 545 6.68 19.81 19.94
CA PHE A 545 6.66 18.60 20.76
C PHE A 545 6.35 18.94 22.21
N SER A 546 5.59 18.09 22.89
CA SER A 546 5.34 18.19 24.33
C SER A 546 5.81 16.93 25.06
N GLN A 547 5.83 16.98 26.39
CA GLN A 547 5.78 15.74 27.17
C GLN A 547 4.47 14.99 26.81
N PRO A 548 4.49 13.65 26.77
CA PRO A 548 3.26 12.88 26.60
C PRO A 548 2.24 13.23 27.68
N SER A 549 1.01 13.55 27.27
CA SER A 549 -0.11 13.69 28.21
C SER A 549 -0.97 12.43 28.24
N ASN A 550 -1.67 12.24 29.37
CA ASN A 550 -2.66 11.18 29.54
C ASN A 550 -4.05 11.57 29.01
N ASP A 551 -4.18 12.79 28.45
CA ASP A 551 -5.47 13.32 28.01
C ASP A 551 -6.04 12.47 26.88
N GLY A 552 -7.27 11.99 27.06
CA GLY A 552 -7.95 11.15 26.07
C GLY A 552 -7.46 9.70 26.00
N VAL A 553 -6.41 9.31 26.73
CA VAL A 553 -5.86 7.94 26.69
C VAL A 553 -6.84 6.93 27.31
N GLU A 554 -7.43 7.25 28.46
CA GLU A 554 -8.40 6.35 29.10
C GLU A 554 -9.72 6.26 28.33
N ASP A 555 -10.21 7.39 27.79
CA ASP A 555 -11.36 7.40 26.88
C ASP A 555 -11.11 6.53 25.65
N LEU A 556 -9.91 6.62 25.09
CA LEU A 556 -9.48 5.78 23.97
C LEU A 556 -9.47 4.30 24.36
N LYS A 557 -8.89 3.94 25.50
CA LYS A 557 -8.87 2.54 25.98
C LYS A 557 -10.28 2.00 26.22
N GLU A 558 -11.16 2.78 26.84
CA GLU A 558 -12.56 2.38 27.05
C GLU A 558 -13.28 2.19 25.72
N MET A 559 -13.08 3.11 24.78
CA MET A 559 -13.63 3.03 23.42
C MET A 559 -13.14 1.77 22.71
N LEU A 560 -11.84 1.51 22.71
CA LEU A 560 -11.22 0.33 22.10
C LEU A 560 -11.77 -0.98 22.67
N LYS A 561 -11.91 -1.08 24.01
CA LYS A 561 -12.53 -2.24 24.69
C LYS A 561 -13.97 -2.50 24.25
N LYS A 562 -14.69 -1.46 23.81
CA LYS A 562 -16.06 -1.64 23.32
C LYS A 562 -16.06 -2.15 21.90
N ILE A 563 -15.17 -1.72 21.03
CA ILE A 563 -15.27 -2.04 19.59
C ILE A 563 -14.48 -3.27 19.15
N MET A 564 -13.44 -3.64 19.89
CA MET A 564 -12.77 -4.94 19.78
C MET A 564 -13.53 -5.99 20.55
#